data_AF-A0A0S2S463-F1
#
_entry.id   AF-A0A0S2S463-F1
#
_cell.length_a   1.000
_cell.length_b   1.000
_cell.length_c   1.000
_cell.angle_alpha   90.00
_cell.angle_beta   90.00
_cell.angle_gamma   90.00
#
_symmetry.space_group_name_H-M   'P 1'
#
loop_
_entity.id
_entity.type
_entity.pdbx_description
1 polymer ?
#
loop_
_entity_poly.entity_id
_entity_poly.type
_entity_poly.pdbx_seq_one_letter_code
_entity_poly.pdbx_strand_id
1 'polypeptide(L)'
;MNEPGLEKAMDTLQFLSQDSEARRLYEARQKYLHDEASMLDRAESVGMAKGLEKGLTKGKEDEKKNIAKNMLSMGLDIATIAKATGLTEQEVKSIQV
;
A
#
# COMPACT_ATOMS: atom_id res chain seq x y z
N MET A 1 -33.16 52.05 -6.21
CA MET A 1 -31.75 52.21 -6.61
C MET A 1 -31.58 51.42 -7.91
N ASN A 2 -31.73 52.07 -9.06
CA ASN A 2 -31.43 51.48 -10.37
C ASN A 2 -30.20 52.21 -10.88
N GLU A 3 -29.03 51.63 -10.63
CA GLU A 3 -27.79 52.06 -11.27
C GLU A 3 -27.57 51.12 -12.47
N PRO A 4 -27.81 51.59 -13.71
CA PRO A 4 -27.71 50.74 -14.91
C PRO A 4 -26.31 50.15 -15.11
N GLY A 5 -25.28 50.77 -14.51
CA GLY A 5 -23.91 50.27 -14.50
C GLY A 5 -23.73 49.08 -13.55
N LEU A 6 -24.41 49.08 -12.40
CA LEU A 6 -24.37 47.97 -11.44
C LEU A 6 -25.09 46.75 -12.00
N GLU A 7 -26.25 46.97 -12.63
CA GLU A 7 -27.03 45.92 -13.29
C GLU A 7 -26.24 45.26 -14.44
N LYS A 8 -25.59 46.06 -15.30
CA LYS A 8 -24.67 45.54 -16.33
C LYS A 8 -23.50 44.76 -15.74
N ALA A 9 -22.89 45.23 -14.65
CA ALA A 9 -21.80 44.52 -14.01
C ALA A 9 -22.25 43.15 -13.46
N MET A 10 -23.45 43.09 -12.87
CA MET A 10 -24.06 41.85 -12.38
C MET A 10 -24.42 40.89 -13.52
N ASP A 11 -24.97 41.37 -14.63
CA ASP A 11 -25.27 40.55 -15.81
C ASP A 11 -24.00 40.00 -16.47
N THR A 12 -22.93 40.79 -16.48
CA THR A 12 -21.64 40.35 -17.05
C THR A 12 -20.97 39.32 -16.13
N LEU A 13 -21.05 39.51 -14.81
CA LEU A 13 -20.58 38.54 -13.83
C LEU A 13 -21.43 37.26 -13.89
N GLN A 14 -22.74 37.38 -14.09
CA GLN A 14 -23.66 36.28 -14.31
C GLN A 14 -23.33 35.54 -15.61
N PHE A 15 -23.08 36.23 -16.72
CA PHE A 15 -22.66 35.66 -18.01
C PHE A 15 -21.29 34.94 -17.94
N LEU A 16 -20.31 35.54 -17.27
CA LEU A 16 -18.99 34.93 -17.04
C LEU A 16 -19.02 33.78 -16.01
N SER A 17 -20.02 33.77 -15.12
CA SER A 17 -20.30 32.66 -14.19
C SER A 17 -21.29 31.63 -14.75
N GLN A 18 -21.89 31.89 -15.92
CA GLN A 18 -23.01 31.14 -16.47
C GLN A 18 -22.64 29.86 -17.21
N ASP A 19 -21.37 29.48 -17.25
CA ASP A 19 -21.06 28.07 -17.50
C ASP A 19 -20.82 27.33 -16.18
N SER A 20 -21.77 27.49 -15.26
CA SER A 20 -21.82 26.76 -13.99
C SER A 20 -21.78 25.25 -14.22
N GLU A 21 -22.39 24.78 -15.31
CA GLU A 21 -22.30 23.41 -15.77
C GLU A 21 -20.89 23.07 -16.28
N ALA A 22 -20.21 23.88 -17.11
CA ALA A 22 -18.81 23.59 -17.45
C ALA A 22 -17.87 23.65 -16.25
N ARG A 23 -18.09 24.55 -15.28
CA ARG A 23 -17.32 24.57 -14.03
C ARG A 23 -17.54 23.29 -13.24
N ARG A 24 -18.79 22.87 -13.08
CA ARG A 24 -19.14 21.62 -12.41
C ARG A 24 -18.54 20.40 -13.12
N LEU A 25 -18.58 20.37 -14.46
CA LEU A 25 -17.97 19.30 -15.26
C LEU A 25 -16.44 19.30 -15.13
N TYR A 26 -15.82 20.48 -15.10
CA TYR A 26 -14.39 20.64 -14.87
C TYR A 26 -14.00 20.14 -13.48
N GLU A 27 -14.71 20.58 -12.43
CA GLU A 27 -14.48 20.14 -11.05
C GLU A 27 -14.70 18.64 -10.88
N ALA A 28 -15.75 18.08 -11.50
CA ALA A 28 -16.00 16.64 -11.50
C ALA A 28 -14.87 15.86 -12.19
N ARG A 29 -14.34 16.38 -13.31
CA ARG A 29 -13.18 15.79 -13.99
C ARG A 29 -11.92 15.87 -13.13
N GLN A 30 -11.64 17.02 -12.51
CA GLN A 30 -10.49 17.16 -11.62
C GLN A 30 -10.60 16.22 -10.43
N LYS A 31 -11.79 16.12 -9.82
CA LYS A 31 -12.06 15.17 -8.75
C LYS A 31 -11.80 13.73 -9.19
N TYR A 32 -12.31 13.32 -10.36
CA TYR A 32 -12.06 11.98 -10.90
C TYR A 32 -10.56 11.69 -11.07
N LEU A 33 -9.81 12.63 -11.65
CA LEU A 33 -8.36 12.48 -11.85
C LEU A 33 -7.61 12.41 -10.51
N HIS A 34 -8.03 13.18 -9.51
CA HIS A 34 -7.44 13.11 -8.17
C HIS A 34 -7.77 11.81 -7.45
N ASP A 35 -9.01 11.33 -7.56
CA ASP A 35 -9.45 10.05 -7.00
C ASP A 35 -8.67 8.90 -7.66
N GLU A 36 -8.52 8.93 -8.99
CA GLU A 36 -7.72 7.95 -9.75
C GLU A 36 -6.25 7.97 -9.33
N ALA A 37 -5.62 9.14 -9.28
CA ALA A 37 -4.23 9.27 -8.83
C ALA A 37 -4.05 8.77 -7.38
N SER A 38 -4.98 9.10 -6.49
CA SER A 38 -4.96 8.65 -5.10
C SER A 38 -5.16 7.14 -4.98
N MET A 39 -5.99 6.55 -5.83
CA MET A 39 -6.19 5.10 -5.89
C MET A 39 -4.91 4.38 -6.33
N LEU A 40 -4.22 4.90 -7.35
CA LEU A 40 -2.97 4.32 -7.85
C LEU A 40 -1.86 4.41 -6.79
N ASP A 41 -1.66 5.59 -6.18
CA ASP A 41 -0.67 5.78 -5.11
C ASP A 41 -0.93 4.85 -3.92
N ARG A 42 -2.20 4.74 -3.52
CA ARG A 42 -2.59 3.80 -2.46
C ARG A 42 -2.32 2.35 -2.85
N ALA A 43 -2.62 1.96 -4.08
CA ALA A 43 -2.40 0.60 -4.56
C ALA A 43 -0.91 0.25 -4.57
N GLU A 44 -0.05 1.16 -5.02
CA GLU A 44 1.40 1.00 -5.00
C GLU A 44 1.93 0.90 -3.56
N SER A 45 1.54 1.83 -2.68
CA SER A 45 1.95 1.85 -1.27
C SER A 45 1.55 0.58 -0.53
N VAL A 46 0.28 0.14 -0.67
CA VAL A 46 -0.20 -1.10 -0.06
C VAL A 46 0.50 -2.33 -0.67
N GLY A 47 0.74 -2.32 -1.98
CA GLY A 47 1.46 -3.39 -2.68
C GLY A 47 2.88 -3.55 -2.16
N MET A 48 3.61 -2.45 -2.05
CA MET A 48 4.99 -2.42 -1.53
C MET A 48 5.05 -2.85 -0.07
N ALA A 49 4.16 -2.33 0.77
CA ALA A 49 4.09 -2.71 2.19
C ALA A 49 3.84 -4.22 2.37
N LYS A 50 2.85 -4.77 1.65
CA LYS A 50 2.56 -6.22 1.68
C LYS A 50 3.72 -7.05 1.12
N GLY A 51 4.38 -6.57 0.06
CA GLY A 51 5.54 -7.22 -0.54
C GLY A 51 6.70 -7.31 0.45
N LEU A 52 7.00 -6.20 1.12
CA LEU A 52 8.06 -6.12 2.13
C LEU A 52 7.76 -7.02 3.34
N GLU A 53 6.54 -6.98 3.86
CA GLU A 53 6.12 -7.83 4.98
C GLU A 53 6.24 -9.32 4.64
N LYS A 54 5.73 -9.74 3.47
CA LYS A 54 5.87 -11.13 3.00
C LYS A 54 7.33 -11.53 2.82
N GLY A 55 8.14 -10.64 2.23
CA GLY A 55 9.57 -10.87 2.02
C GLY A 55 10.32 -11.04 3.34
N LEU A 56 10.05 -10.19 4.33
CA LEU A 56 10.68 -10.25 5.65
C LEU A 56 10.29 -11.53 6.40
N THR A 57 9.00 -11.88 6.39
CA THR A 57 8.51 -13.10 7.06
C THR A 57 9.11 -14.35 6.44
N LYS A 58 9.06 -14.46 5.10
CA LYS A 58 9.66 -15.59 4.38
C LYS A 58 11.17 -15.67 4.60
N GLY A 59 11.86 -14.53 4.55
CA GLY A 59 13.31 -14.47 4.81
C GLY A 59 13.68 -14.97 6.20
N LYS A 60 12.92 -14.58 7.23
CA LYS A 60 13.12 -15.07 8.62
C LYS A 60 12.88 -16.57 8.75
N GLU A 61 11.86 -17.11 8.09
CA GLU A 61 11.57 -18.54 8.09
C GLU A 61 12.66 -19.35 7.37
N ASP A 62 13.09 -18.88 6.20
CA ASP A 62 14.16 -19.51 5.43
C ASP A 62 15.50 -19.45 6.18
N GLU A 63 15.81 -18.35 6.85
CA GLU A 63 16.99 -18.21 7.70
C GLU A 63 16.96 -19.21 8.88
N LYS A 64 15.83 -19.33 9.59
CA LYS A 64 15.68 -20.34 10.67
C LYS A 64 15.95 -21.75 10.18
N LYS A 65 15.44 -22.11 8.99
CA LYS A 65 15.67 -23.44 8.38
C LYS A 65 17.14 -23.64 8.01
N ASN A 66 17.81 -22.61 7.47
CA ASN A 66 19.23 -22.66 7.15
C ASN A 66 20.09 -22.84 8.41
N ILE A 67 19.78 -22.10 9.48
CA ILE A 67 20.46 -22.25 10.77
C ILE A 67 20.25 -23.67 11.31
N ALA A 68 19.02 -24.19 11.29
CA ALA A 68 18.71 -25.55 11.72
C ALA A 68 19.50 -26.60 10.91
N LYS A 69 19.57 -26.44 9.58
CA LYS A 69 20.35 -27.32 8.70
C LYS A 69 21.84 -27.32 9.06
N ASN A 70 22.41 -26.14 9.31
CA ASN A 70 23.80 -26.01 9.75
C ASN A 70 24.01 -26.69 11.10
N MET A 71 23.11 -26.48 12.07
CA MET A 71 23.20 -27.13 13.38
C MET A 71 23.09 -28.65 13.30
N LEU A 72 22.21 -29.18 12.44
CA LEU A 72 22.12 -30.62 12.15
C LEU A 72 23.45 -31.15 11.59
N SER A 73 24.08 -30.41 10.68
CA SER A 73 25.38 -30.78 10.10
C SER A 73 26.51 -30.82 11.14
N MET A 74 26.36 -30.06 12.24
CA MET A 74 27.28 -30.06 13.38
C MET A 74 26.99 -31.19 14.39
N GLY A 75 25.97 -32.02 14.15
CA GLY A 75 25.60 -33.15 15.01
C GLY A 75 24.84 -32.75 16.28
N LEU A 76 24.24 -31.55 16.32
CA LEU A 76 23.38 -31.14 17.44
C LEU A 76 22.07 -31.94 17.42
N ASP A 77 21.52 -32.21 18.61
CA ASP A 77 20.26 -32.93 18.73
C ASP A 77 19.05 -32.05 18.37
N ILE A 78 17.97 -32.71 17.95
CA ILE A 78 16.76 -32.08 17.44
C ILE A 78 16.10 -31.15 18.46
N ALA A 79 16.10 -31.54 19.74
CA ALA A 79 15.47 -30.75 20.80
C ALA A 79 16.24 -29.45 21.06
N THR A 80 17.58 -29.50 21.05
CA THR A 80 18.43 -28.31 21.15
C THR A 80 18.23 -27.37 19.96
N ILE A 81 18.14 -27.92 18.74
CA ILE A 81 17.95 -27.12 17.52
C ILE A 81 16.57 -26.44 17.53
N ALA A 82 15.52 -27.18 17.87
CA ALA A 82 14.16 -26.65 18.00
C ALA A 82 14.13 -25.46 18.97
N LYS A 83 14.75 -25.63 20.15
CA LYS A 83 14.85 -24.56 21.17
C LYS A 83 15.64 -23.34 20.68
N ALA A 84 16.73 -23.54 19.95
CA ALA A 84 17.61 -22.45 19.50
C ALA A 84 17.03 -21.65 18.32
N THR A 85 16.35 -22.33 17.39
CA THR A 85 15.81 -21.72 16.16
C THR A 85 14.35 -21.27 16.31
N GLY A 86 13.67 -21.73 17.36
CA GLY A 86 12.23 -21.53 17.56
C GLY A 86 11.38 -22.29 16.55
N LEU A 87 11.93 -23.34 15.93
CA LEU A 87 11.20 -24.33 15.13
C LEU A 87 10.67 -25.43 16.05
N THR A 88 9.63 -26.12 15.61
CA THR A 88 9.17 -27.36 16.25
C THR A 88 10.10 -28.52 15.90
N GLU A 89 10.15 -29.54 16.76
CA GLU A 89 10.94 -30.75 16.45
C GLU A 89 10.50 -31.44 15.15
N GLN A 90 9.21 -31.33 14.79
CA GLN A 90 8.68 -31.86 13.53
C GLN A 90 9.26 -31.11 12.32
N GLU A 91 9.34 -29.78 12.40
CA GLU A 91 9.98 -28.95 11.36
C GLU A 91 11.48 -29.23 11.25
N VAL A 92 12.16 -29.45 12.38
CA VAL A 92 13.59 -29.82 12.34
C VAL A 92 13.78 -31.21 11.72
N LYS A 93 12.92 -32.18 12.05
CA LYS A 93 12.94 -33.52 11.44
C LYS A 93 12.69 -33.50 9.94
N SER A 94 11.81 -32.62 9.45
CA SER A 94 11.52 -32.51 8.02
C SER A 94 12.66 -31.86 7.22
N ILE A 95 13.60 -31.17 7.87
CA ILE A 95 14.84 -30.66 7.25
C ILE A 95 15.88 -31.77 7.06
N GLN A 96 15.80 -32.85 7.85
CA GLN A 96 16.75 -33.97 7.82
C GLN A 96 16.56 -34.93 6.63
N VAL A 97 15.57 -34.68 5.76
CA VAL A 97 15.26 -35.49 4.57
C VAL A 97 16.37 -35.41 3.52
#